data_AF-A0A2V7P4I2-F1
#
_entry.id   AF-A0A2V7P4I2-F1
#
_cell.length_a   1.000
_cell.length_b   1.000
_cell.length_c   1.000
_cell.angle_alpha   90.00
_cell.angle_beta   90.00
_cell.angle_gamma   90.00
#
_symmetry.space_group_name_H-M   'P 1'
#
loop_
_entity.id
_entity.type
_entity.pdbx_description
1 polymer ?
#
loop_
_entity_poly.entity_id
_entity_poly.type
_entity_poly.pdbx_seq_one_letter_code
_entity_poly.pdbx_strand_id
1 'polypeptide(L)'
;MLPPYAGLVALFLSVCQAARIDGTWELARIFRSGATGRTRAVPIDSTVYVRLTLETHPGGWMGGRLYRRYFGQPEGSKIEAGPLGGTNRFIIGVELDKPTWQRARSAAWLVGSRLRLGTPLVPDADSLEFRRVAPDAPYAPTVLEVVTRQ
;
A
#
# COMPACT_ATOMS: atom_id res chain seq x y z
N MET A 1 3.53 -9.81 -37.67
CA MET A 1 2.26 -9.10 -37.42
C MET A 1 1.63 -9.71 -36.17
N LEU A 2 1.65 -9.02 -35.02
CA LEU A 2 0.82 -9.45 -33.89
C LEU A 2 -0.65 -9.26 -34.30
N PRO A 3 -1.54 -10.25 -34.08
CA PRO A 3 -2.95 -10.09 -34.41
C PRO A 3 -3.53 -8.93 -33.58
N PRO A 4 -4.44 -8.11 -34.16
CA PRO A 4 -5.02 -6.93 -33.48
C PRO A 4 -5.74 -7.28 -32.17
N TYR A 5 -6.17 -8.54 -32.03
CA TYR A 5 -6.76 -9.07 -30.80
C TYR A 5 -5.75 -9.24 -29.65
N ALA A 6 -4.46 -9.45 -29.93
CA ALA A 6 -3.45 -9.61 -28.88
C ALA A 6 -3.21 -8.30 -28.12
N GLY A 7 -3.25 -7.15 -28.81
CA GLY A 7 -3.13 -5.83 -28.18
C GLY A 7 -4.34 -5.50 -27.30
N LEU A 8 -5.55 -5.82 -27.78
CA LEU A 8 -6.79 -5.55 -27.05
C LEU A 8 -6.92 -6.43 -25.79
N VAL A 9 -6.53 -7.71 -25.89
CA VAL A 9 -6.50 -8.64 -24.74
C VAL A 9 -5.43 -8.23 -23.72
N ALA A 10 -4.22 -7.84 -24.16
CA ALA A 10 -3.17 -7.37 -23.25
C ALA A 10 -3.57 -6.10 -22.50
N LEU A 11 -4.25 -5.16 -23.18
CA LEU A 11 -4.79 -3.96 -22.56
C LEU A 11 -5.89 -4.31 -21.53
N PHE A 12 -6.82 -5.19 -21.89
CA PHE A 12 -7.89 -5.63 -20.99
C PHE A 12 -7.36 -6.35 -19.75
N LEU A 13 -6.38 -7.25 -19.92
CA LEU A 13 -5.75 -7.95 -18.81
C LEU A 13 -5.00 -7.00 -17.87
N SER A 14 -4.34 -5.98 -18.42
CA SER A 14 -3.64 -4.96 -17.63
C SER A 14 -4.62 -4.11 -16.82
N VAL A 15 -5.76 -3.73 -17.42
CA VAL A 15 -6.83 -2.99 -16.74
C VAL A 15 -7.52 -3.85 -15.67
N CYS A 16 -7.84 -5.11 -15.99
CA CYS A 16 -8.43 -6.05 -15.02
C CYS A 16 -7.48 -6.34 -13.86
N GLN A 17 -6.16 -6.34 -14.08
CA GLN A 17 -5.18 -6.50 -13.02
C GLN A 17 -5.10 -5.25 -12.13
N ALA A 18 -5.03 -4.06 -12.72
CA ALA A 18 -4.97 -2.78 -12.01
C ALA A 18 -6.19 -2.60 -11.07
N ALA A 19 -7.39 -2.91 -11.57
CA ALA A 19 -8.63 -2.78 -10.82
C ALA A 19 -8.72 -3.66 -9.56
N ARG A 20 -7.86 -4.68 -9.41
CA ARG A 20 -7.92 -5.62 -8.26
C ARG A 20 -7.57 -4.96 -6.94
N ILE A 21 -6.76 -3.89 -6.98
CA ILE A 21 -6.35 -3.17 -5.77
C ILE A 21 -7.03 -1.81 -5.64
N ASP A 22 -7.97 -1.45 -6.51
CA ASP A 22 -8.77 -0.24 -6.38
C ASP A 22 -9.53 -0.22 -5.07
N GLY A 23 -9.76 0.95 -4.48
CA GLY A 23 -10.48 1.15 -3.22
C GLY A 23 -9.59 1.60 -2.07
N THR A 24 -10.20 1.72 -0.89
CA THR A 24 -9.53 2.22 0.32
C THR A 24 -8.98 1.08 1.17
N TRP A 25 -7.73 1.24 1.57
CA TRP A 25 -6.93 0.28 2.32
C TRP A 25 -6.40 0.93 3.58
N GLU A 26 -6.66 0.30 4.71
CA GLU A 26 -6.23 0.76 6.04
C GLU A 26 -5.13 -0.16 6.58
N LEU A 27 -4.07 0.43 7.12
CA LEU A 27 -2.97 -0.31 7.75
C LEU A 27 -3.49 -1.15 8.91
N ALA A 28 -3.31 -2.47 8.81
CA ALA A 28 -3.74 -3.43 9.80
C ALA A 28 -2.55 -3.97 10.59
N ARG A 29 -1.43 -4.26 9.90
CA ARG A 29 -0.23 -4.85 10.54
C ARG A 29 1.06 -4.25 10.01
N ILE A 30 2.00 -4.02 10.92
CA ILE A 30 3.38 -3.63 10.63
C ILE A 30 4.27 -4.82 10.99
N PHE A 31 4.98 -5.37 10.00
CA PHE A 31 5.91 -6.47 10.22
C PHE A 31 7.32 -5.93 10.38
N ARG A 32 8.02 -6.41 11.40
CA ARG A 32 9.39 -6.04 11.73
C ARG A 32 10.18 -7.28 12.12
N SER A 33 11.48 -7.19 11.98
CA SER A 33 12.42 -8.20 12.42
C SER A 33 13.08 -7.78 13.72
N GLY A 34 13.34 -8.72 14.63
CA GLY A 34 14.01 -8.42 15.89
C GLY A 34 14.50 -9.65 16.65
N ALA A 35 15.16 -9.41 17.78
CA ALA A 35 15.76 -10.47 18.60
C ALA A 35 14.73 -11.38 19.30
N THR A 36 13.54 -10.85 19.59
CA THR A 36 12.45 -11.59 20.23
C THR A 36 11.17 -11.43 19.43
N GLY A 37 10.44 -12.54 19.25
CA GLY A 37 9.14 -12.53 18.61
C GLY A 37 8.09 -11.91 19.52
N ARG A 38 7.34 -10.93 19.03
CA ARG A 38 6.29 -10.27 19.80
C ARG A 38 5.21 -9.70 18.89
N THR A 39 3.94 -9.84 19.28
CA THR A 39 2.83 -9.09 18.68
C THR A 39 2.24 -8.14 19.70
N ARG A 40 1.96 -6.89 19.32
CA ARG A 40 1.30 -5.91 20.19
C ARG A 40 0.41 -4.96 19.40
N ALA A 41 -0.66 -4.50 20.02
CA ALA A 41 -1.43 -3.36 19.51
C ALA A 41 -0.75 -2.05 19.93
N VAL A 42 -0.64 -1.11 19.00
CA VAL A 42 0.00 0.19 19.21
C VAL A 42 -0.97 1.30 18.79
N PRO A 43 -1.18 2.34 19.62
CA PRO A 43 -2.00 3.49 19.24
C PRO A 43 -1.48 4.16 17.97
N ILE A 44 -2.39 4.58 17.08
CA ILE A 44 -2.02 5.19 15.79
C ILE A 44 -1.20 6.48 15.94
N ASP A 45 -1.34 7.19 17.05
CA ASP A 45 -0.61 8.44 17.31
C ASP A 45 0.78 8.19 17.90
N SER A 46 1.07 6.96 18.34
CA SER A 46 2.38 6.57 18.88
C SER A 46 3.25 5.82 17.86
N THR A 47 2.78 5.68 16.62
CA THR A 47 3.49 4.98 15.54
C THR A 47 3.18 5.65 14.20
N VAL A 48 3.58 5.00 13.09
CA VAL A 48 3.19 5.42 11.75
C VAL A 48 1.92 4.68 11.34
N TYR A 49 0.85 5.43 11.12
CA TYR A 49 -0.40 4.93 10.58
C TYR A 49 -0.55 5.33 9.11
N VAL A 50 -1.08 4.44 8.26
CA VAL A 50 -1.27 4.69 6.83
C VAL A 50 -2.68 4.26 6.42
N ARG A 51 -3.35 5.10 5.63
CA ARG A 51 -4.52 4.75 4.82
C ARG A 51 -4.28 5.22 3.40
N LEU A 52 -4.56 4.36 2.42
CA LEU A 52 -4.41 4.70 1.02
C LEU A 52 -5.70 4.39 0.27
N THR A 53 -6.05 5.23 -0.70
CA THR A 53 -7.10 4.98 -1.68
C THR A 53 -6.45 4.88 -3.04
N LEU A 54 -6.74 3.81 -3.77
CA LEU A 54 -6.23 3.54 -5.11
C LEU A 54 -7.37 3.53 -6.10
N GLU A 55 -7.13 4.07 -7.29
CA GLU A 55 -8.09 4.14 -8.37
C GLU A 55 -7.39 3.83 -9.69
N THR A 56 -7.96 2.91 -10.47
CA THR A 56 -7.53 2.63 -11.83
C THR A 56 -8.30 3.52 -12.79
N HIS A 57 -7.58 4.24 -13.64
CA HIS A 57 -8.16 5.19 -14.57
C HIS A 57 -8.20 4.65 -16.00
N PRO A 58 -9.02 5.25 -16.88
CA PRO A 58 -9.00 4.94 -18.31
C PRO A 58 -7.59 5.11 -18.89
N GLY A 59 -7.10 4.08 -19.58
CA GLY A 59 -5.72 4.00 -20.07
C GLY A 59 -4.77 3.19 -19.18
N GLY A 60 -5.26 2.60 -18.09
CA GLY A 60 -4.52 1.61 -17.29
C GLY A 60 -3.50 2.21 -16.32
N TRP A 61 -3.42 3.54 -16.22
CA TRP A 61 -2.66 4.22 -15.18
C TRP A 61 -3.44 4.17 -13.86
N MET A 62 -2.71 4.09 -12.75
CA MET A 62 -3.31 4.06 -11.42
C MET A 62 -2.86 5.26 -10.60
N GLY A 63 -3.77 5.81 -9.84
CA GLY A 63 -3.51 6.96 -8.98
C GLY A 63 -4.19 6.79 -7.64
N GLY A 64 -4.12 7.84 -6.84
CA GLY A 64 -4.91 7.91 -5.62
C GLY A 64 -4.34 8.85 -4.58
N ARG A 65 -4.66 8.57 -3.32
CA ARG A 65 -4.27 9.39 -2.18
C ARG A 65 -3.77 8.53 -1.04
N LEU A 66 -2.70 8.99 -0.40
CA LEU A 66 -2.18 8.46 0.84
C LEU A 66 -2.46 9.47 1.95
N TYR A 67 -3.06 8.98 3.03
CA TYR A 67 -3.08 9.65 4.32
C TYR A 67 -2.15 8.89 5.26
N ARG A 68 -1.25 9.63 5.92
CA ARG A 68 -0.33 9.10 6.91
C ARG A 68 -0.41 9.92 8.18
N ARG A 69 -0.29 9.25 9.32
CA ARG A 69 0.10 9.90 10.58
C ARG A 69 1.49 9.42 10.93
N TYR A 70 2.42 10.36 11.11
CA TYR A 70 3.76 10.07 11.57
C TYR A 70 3.85 10.50 13.04
N PHE A 71 3.70 9.56 13.98
CA PHE A 71 3.65 9.84 15.42
C PHE A 71 2.64 10.96 15.75
N GLY A 72 1.39 10.76 15.30
CA GLY A 72 0.28 11.70 15.51
C GLY A 72 0.26 12.90 14.55
N GLN A 73 1.35 13.19 13.85
CA GLN A 73 1.42 14.30 12.90
C GLN A 73 0.82 13.90 11.55
N PRO A 74 -0.27 14.54 11.09
CA PRO A 74 -0.88 14.21 9.81
C PRO A 74 0.01 14.60 8.64
N GLU A 75 -0.15 13.86 7.55
CA GLU A 75 0.54 14.05 6.29
C GLU A 75 -0.30 13.43 5.17
N GLY A 76 -0.36 14.10 4.02
CA GLY A 76 -1.09 13.64 2.85
C GLY A 76 -0.19 13.65 1.63
N SER A 77 -0.35 12.65 0.77
CA SER A 77 0.42 12.56 -0.47
C SER A 77 -0.43 12.02 -1.62
N LYS A 78 -0.08 12.40 -2.84
CA LYS A 78 -0.65 11.77 -4.03
C LYS A 78 0.03 10.43 -4.25
N ILE A 79 -0.74 9.45 -4.70
CA ILE A 79 -0.21 8.16 -5.12
C ILE A 79 -0.08 8.15 -6.63
N GLU A 80 1.08 7.72 -7.11
CA GLU A 80 1.28 7.26 -8.48
C GLU A 80 1.50 5.76 -8.41
N ALA A 81 0.70 4.98 -9.14
CA ALA A 81 0.80 3.54 -9.11
C ALA A 81 0.71 2.93 -10.51
N GLY A 82 1.15 1.69 -10.62
CA GLY A 82 0.99 0.93 -11.85
C GLY A 82 1.29 -0.55 -11.67
N PRO A 83 0.78 -1.39 -12.58
CA PRO A 83 1.11 -2.80 -12.60
C PRO A 83 2.60 -2.99 -12.95
N LEU A 84 3.25 -3.91 -12.26
CA LEU A 84 4.57 -4.39 -12.65
C LEU A 84 4.36 -5.47 -13.71
N GLY A 85 4.57 -5.12 -14.97
CA GLY A 85 4.26 -5.97 -16.13
C GLY A 85 4.77 -7.40 -16.01
N GLY A 86 3.94 -8.37 -16.43
CA GLY A 86 4.27 -9.80 -16.36
C GLY A 86 4.26 -10.39 -14.95
N THR A 87 3.85 -9.64 -13.93
CA THR A 87 3.73 -10.11 -12.54
C THR A 87 2.35 -9.76 -11.98
N ASN A 88 1.87 -10.44 -10.93
CA ASN A 88 0.68 -10.04 -10.17
C ASN A 88 1.02 -9.03 -9.05
N ARG A 89 1.93 -8.09 -9.35
CA ARG A 89 2.43 -7.07 -8.41
C ARG A 89 2.24 -5.68 -9.00
N PHE A 90 2.35 -4.69 -8.13
CA PHE A 90 2.17 -3.27 -8.42
C PHE A 90 3.33 -2.49 -7.81
N ILE A 91 3.60 -1.31 -8.34
CA ILE A 91 4.47 -0.32 -7.70
C ILE A 91 3.59 0.83 -7.23
N ILE A 92 3.77 1.24 -5.98
CA ILE A 92 3.10 2.40 -5.38
C ILE A 92 4.18 3.43 -5.05
N GLY A 93 4.13 4.58 -5.72
CA GLY A 93 4.98 5.73 -5.51
C GLY A 93 4.26 6.83 -4.73
N VAL A 94 4.94 7.43 -3.76
CA VAL A 94 4.46 8.56 -2.95
C VAL A 94 5.59 9.50 -2.59
N GLU A 95 5.26 10.76 -2.33
CA GLU A 95 6.17 11.72 -1.70
C GLU A 95 5.85 11.80 -0.20
N LEU A 96 6.87 11.73 0.64
CA LEU A 96 6.73 11.75 2.10
C LEU A 96 7.57 12.89 2.67
N ASP A 97 7.01 13.68 3.58
CA ASP A 97 7.67 14.82 4.22
C ASP A 97 8.46 14.41 5.47
N LYS A 98 7.99 13.39 6.20
CA LYS A 98 8.56 12.94 7.49
C LYS A 98 9.24 11.56 7.38
N PRO A 99 10.25 11.24 8.21
CA PRO A 99 11.01 12.16 9.08
C PRO A 99 11.87 13.17 8.30
N THR A 100 12.15 12.87 7.03
CA THR A 100 12.81 13.76 6.08
C THR A 100 12.13 13.59 4.74
N TRP A 101 12.10 14.65 3.94
CA TRP A 101 11.49 14.60 2.62
C TRP A 101 12.12 13.50 1.76
N GLN A 102 11.29 12.66 1.15
CA GLN A 102 11.72 11.58 0.27
C GLN A 102 10.64 11.18 -0.73
N ARG A 103 11.08 10.64 -1.87
CA ARG A 103 10.22 9.89 -2.79
C ARG A 103 10.34 8.41 -2.49
N ALA A 104 9.25 7.82 -2.01
CA ALA A 104 9.17 6.42 -1.67
C ALA A 104 8.50 5.64 -2.81
N ARG A 105 9.04 4.46 -3.15
CA ARG A 105 8.39 3.49 -4.02
C ARG A 105 8.36 2.14 -3.33
N SER A 106 7.18 1.53 -3.28
CA SER A 106 6.98 0.23 -2.64
C SER A 106 6.37 -0.76 -3.63
N ALA A 107 6.89 -1.98 -3.65
CA ALA A 107 6.19 -3.08 -4.30
C ALA A 107 4.96 -3.45 -3.49
N ALA A 108 3.84 -3.66 -4.17
CA ALA A 108 2.57 -4.04 -3.58
C ALA A 108 2.01 -5.30 -4.25
N TRP A 109 1.34 -6.15 -3.48
CA TRP A 109 0.70 -7.37 -3.96
C TRP A 109 -0.45 -7.79 -3.05
N LEU A 110 -1.37 -8.60 -3.57
CA LEU A 110 -2.45 -9.17 -2.77
C LEU A 110 -2.00 -10.48 -2.10
N VAL A 111 -2.35 -10.63 -0.82
CA VAL A 111 -2.29 -11.88 -0.05
C VAL A 111 -3.71 -12.20 0.40
N GLY A 112 -4.42 -13.03 -0.36
CA GLY A 112 -5.86 -13.21 -0.19
C GLY A 112 -6.61 -11.89 -0.42
N SER A 113 -7.39 -11.45 0.56
CA SER A 113 -8.12 -10.17 0.52
C SER A 113 -7.33 -8.97 1.07
N ARG A 114 -6.06 -9.18 1.44
CA ARG A 114 -5.22 -8.14 2.05
C ARG A 114 -4.21 -7.61 1.06
N LEU A 115 -4.00 -6.31 1.08
CA LEU A 115 -2.92 -5.67 0.32
C LEU A 115 -1.66 -5.67 1.17
N ARG A 116 -0.54 -6.10 0.59
CA ARG A 116 0.76 -6.12 1.25
C ARG A 116 1.73 -5.23 0.51
N LEU A 117 2.45 -4.40 1.26
CA LEU A 117 3.50 -3.52 0.74
C LEU A 117 4.84 -3.94 1.33
N GLY A 118 5.88 -3.91 0.51
CA GLY A 118 7.22 -4.34 0.90
C GLY A 118 8.09 -3.28 1.59
N THR A 119 7.53 -2.17 2.10
CA THR A 119 8.26 -0.95 2.61
C THR A 119 8.61 0.07 1.50
N PRO A 120 8.74 1.41 1.71
CA PRO A 120 9.32 2.13 2.87
C PRO A 120 8.39 3.12 3.61
N LEU A 121 7.06 2.95 3.56
CA LEU A 121 6.11 3.94 4.13
C LEU A 121 6.21 4.11 5.66
N VAL A 122 6.67 3.06 6.35
CA VAL A 122 6.90 3.02 7.79
C VAL A 122 8.38 2.73 8.00
N PRO A 123 9.14 3.60 8.70
CA PRO A 123 10.54 3.33 9.00
C PRO A 123 10.72 2.00 9.73
N ASP A 124 11.79 1.29 9.37
CA ASP A 124 12.21 0.00 9.96
C ASP A 124 11.18 -1.14 9.86
N ALA A 125 10.17 -1.01 8.99
CA ALA A 125 9.23 -2.08 8.70
C ALA A 125 9.74 -2.93 7.53
N ASP A 126 9.68 -4.24 7.68
CA ASP A 126 10.01 -5.18 6.60
C ASP A 126 8.87 -5.25 5.58
N SER A 127 7.63 -5.18 6.07
CA SER A 127 6.44 -5.12 5.22
C SER A 127 5.22 -4.63 5.99
N LEU A 128 4.20 -4.22 5.25
CA LEU A 128 2.95 -3.68 5.77
C LEU A 128 1.79 -4.47 5.19
N GLU A 129 0.80 -4.78 6.02
CA GLU A 129 -0.44 -5.43 5.58
C GLU A 129 -1.62 -4.52 5.85
N PHE A 130 -2.47 -4.39 4.84
CA PHE A 130 -3.63 -3.53 4.84
C PHE A 130 -4.89 -4.36 4.68
N ARG A 131 -5.96 -3.91 5.33
CA ARG A 131 -7.32 -4.40 5.15
C ARG A 131 -8.11 -3.42 4.30
N ARG A 132 -9.01 -3.95 3.49
CA ARG A 132 -9.94 -3.14 2.70
C ARG A 132 -11.00 -2.55 3.64
N VAL A 133 -11.32 -1.27 3.46
CA VAL A 133 -12.33 -0.54 4.25
C VAL A 133 -13.20 0.32 3.33
N ALA A 134 -14.39 0.69 3.81
CA ALA A 134 -15.18 1.71 3.13
C ALA A 134 -14.45 3.08 3.19
N PRO A 135 -14.60 3.96 2.18
CA PRO A 135 -13.91 5.25 2.13
C PRO A 135 -14.18 6.15 3.36
N ASP A 136 -15.38 6.06 3.91
CA ASP A 136 -15.90 6.81 5.05
C ASP A 136 -15.73 6.09 6.41
N ALA A 137 -15.11 4.91 6.42
CA ALA A 137 -14.89 4.16 7.65
C ALA A 137 -14.05 4.97 8.65
N PRO A 138 -14.39 4.96 9.96
CA PRO A 138 -13.57 5.63 10.97
C PRO A 138 -12.15 5.07 10.98
N TYR A 139 -11.17 5.90 11.37
CA TYR A 139 -9.78 5.45 11.51
C TYR A 139 -9.66 4.43 12.65
N ALA A 140 -8.94 3.33 12.41
CA ALA A 140 -8.62 2.38 13.47
C ALA A 140 -7.88 3.09 14.62
N PRO A 141 -8.22 2.82 15.90
CA PRO A 141 -7.54 3.46 17.03
C PRO A 141 -6.13 2.88 17.26
N THR A 142 -5.86 1.68 16.75
CA THR A 142 -4.60 0.98 16.90
C THR A 142 -4.21 0.23 15.62
N VAL A 143 -2.92 -0.06 15.49
CA VAL A 143 -2.36 -1.00 14.51
C VAL A 143 -1.67 -2.14 15.23
N LEU A 144 -1.59 -3.32 14.61
CA LEU A 144 -0.84 -4.44 15.17
C LEU A 144 0.61 -4.41 14.69
N GLU A 145 1.57 -4.28 15.60
CA GLU A 145 2.98 -4.53 15.32
C GLU A 145 3.30 -5.99 15.55
N VAL A 146 3.89 -6.64 14.55
CA VAL A 146 4.31 -8.04 14.55
C VAL A 146 5.81 -8.08 14.35
N VAL A 147 6.54 -8.37 15.42
CA VAL A 147 7.98 -8.59 15.41
C VAL A 147 8.23 -10.09 15.27
N THR A 148 8.89 -10.50 14.19
CA THR A 148 9.34 -11.86 13.99
C THR A 148 10.79 -12.00 14.45
N ARG A 149 11.09 -13.13 15.11
CA ARG A 149 12.46 -13.46 15.50
C ARG A 149 13.29 -13.75 14.24
N GLN A 150 14.45 -13.13 14.14
CA GLN A 150 15.48 -13.48 13.14
C GLN A 150 16.33 -14.66 13.60
#